data_AF-A0A8T3XQP9-F1
#
_entry.id   AF-A0A8T3XQP9-F1
#
_cell.length_a   1.000
_cell.length_b   1.000
_cell.length_c   1.000
_cell.angle_alpha   90.00
_cell.angle_beta   90.00
_cell.angle_gamma   90.00
#
_symmetry.space_group_name_H-M   'P 1'
#
loop_
_entity.id
_entity.type
_entity.pdbx_description
1 polymer ?
#
loop_
_entity_poly.entity_id
_entity_poly.type
_entity_poly.pdbx_seq_one_letter_code
_entity_poly.pdbx_strand_id
1 'polypeptide(L)' 'MVERGISVNEVEMAIKAGKKELQKPNKILYHYRHFIVVTKKILDNHFVITVKPRWKK' A
#
# COMPACT_ATOMS: atom_id res chain seq x y z
N MET A 1 -4.45 -20.95 -0.41
CA MET A 1 -4.69 -19.51 -0.17
C MET A 1 -4.31 -19.30 1.29
N VAL A 2 -3.18 -18.66 1.58
CA VAL A 2 -2.84 -18.36 2.99
C VAL A 2 -3.41 -16.97 3.25
N GLU A 3 -4.50 -16.90 4.00
CA GLU A 3 -4.99 -15.64 4.57
C GLU A 3 -4.01 -15.18 5.65
N ARG A 4 -2.87 -14.64 5.21
CA ARG A 4 -1.95 -13.97 6.11
C ARG A 4 -2.47 -12.55 6.32
N GLY A 5 -2.84 -12.24 7.56
CA GLY A 5 -3.10 -10.86 7.97
C GLY A 5 -1.88 -9.98 7.70
N ILE A 6 -2.11 -8.75 7.26
CA ILE A 6 -1.03 -7.78 7.02
C ILE A 6 -0.91 -6.92 8.28
N SER A 7 0.28 -6.92 8.89
CA SER A 7 0.52 -6.13 10.11
C SER A 7 0.71 -4.66 9.80
N VAL A 8 0.40 -3.77 10.75
CA VAL A 8 0.62 -2.31 10.61
C VAL A 8 2.08 -1.99 10.28
N ASN A 9 3.04 -2.66 10.93
CA ASN A 9 4.47 -2.51 10.63
C ASN A 9 4.82 -2.84 9.18
N GLU A 10 4.15 -3.83 8.57
CA GLU A 10 4.37 -4.15 7.16
C GLU A 10 3.83 -3.06 6.23
N VAL A 11 2.71 -2.43 6.59
CA VAL A 11 2.16 -1.28 5.87
C VAL A 11 3.09 -0.07 5.97
N GLU A 12 3.65 0.22 7.15
CA GLU A 12 4.64 1.28 7.31
C GLU A 12 5.90 1.03 6.48
N MET A 13 6.42 -0.21 6.50
CA MET A 13 7.56 -0.59 5.67
C MET A 13 7.24 -0.47 4.18
N ALA A 14 6.03 -0.82 3.76
CA ALA A 14 5.58 -0.64 2.39
C ALA A 14 5.57 0.85 1.99
N ILE A 15 5.12 1.75 2.86
CA ILE A 15 5.11 3.19 2.59
C ILE A 15 6.55 3.77 2.55
N LYS A 16 7.44 3.27 3.42
CA LYS A 16 8.83 3.73 3.50
C LYS A 16 9.70 3.21 2.35
N ALA A 17 9.62 1.92 2.04
CA ALA A 17 10.55 1.20 1.15
C ALA A 17 9.89 0.58 -0.10
N GLY A 18 8.57 0.59 -0.20
CA GLY A 18 7.85 0.06 -1.35
C GLY A 18 8.04 0.90 -2.61
N LYS A 19 7.92 0.25 -3.77
CA LYS A 19 7.98 0.94 -5.06
C LYS A 19 6.73 1.81 -5.19
N LYS A 20 6.93 3.11 -5.43
CA LYS A 20 5.85 4.10 -5.53
C LYS A 20 5.35 4.19 -6.96
N GLU A 21 4.04 4.21 -7.11
CA GLU A 21 3.34 4.44 -8.38
C GLU A 21 2.22 5.47 -8.16
N LEU A 22 2.15 6.47 -9.03
CA LEU A 22 1.14 7.52 -8.96
C LEU A 22 -0.08 7.09 -9.79
N GLN A 23 -1.23 6.97 -9.13
CA GLN A 23 -2.51 6.71 -9.80
C GLN A 23 -3.37 7.98 -9.76
N LYS A 24 -3.68 8.51 -10.94
CA LYS A 24 -4.57 9.67 -11.09
C LYS A 24 -5.96 9.35 -10.49
N PRO A 25 -6.65 10.31 -9.84
CA PRO A 25 -6.29 11.74 -9.75
C PRO A 25 -5.30 12.09 -8.63
N ASN A 26 -5.27 11.39 -7.48
CA ASN A 26 -4.43 11.77 -6.32
C ASN A 26 -4.11 10.57 -5.40
N LYS A 27 -3.89 9.38 -5.95
CA LYS A 27 -3.58 8.18 -5.18
C LYS A 27 -2.12 7.78 -5.39
N ILE A 28 -1.50 7.24 -4.36
CA ILE A 28 -0.14 6.68 -4.41
C ILE A 28 -0.23 5.21 -4.03
N LEU A 29 0.20 4.36 -4.93
CA LEU A 29 0.32 2.93 -4.71
C LEU A 29 1.74 2.62 -4.27
N TYR A 30 1.86 1.88 -3.18
CA TYR A 30 3.11 1.36 -2.68
C TYR A 30 3.11 -0.15 -2.86
N HIS A 31 3.88 -0.61 -3.84
CA HIS A 31 4.03 -2.02 -4.14
C HIS A 31 5.08 -2.61 -3.20
N TYR A 32 4.67 -3.57 -2.36
CA TYR A 32 5.55 -4.17 -1.38
C TYR A 32 5.31 -5.67 -1.25
N ARG A 33 6.33 -6.46 -1.60
CA ARG A 33 6.32 -7.93 -1.53
C ARG A 33 5.02 -8.52 -2.13
N HIS A 34 4.13 -9.02 -1.27
CA HIS A 34 2.91 -9.74 -1.62
C HIS A 34 1.65 -8.87 -1.62
N PHE A 35 1.76 -7.56 -1.40
CA PHE A 35 0.61 -6.65 -1.35
C PHE A 35 0.94 -5.26 -1.91
N ILE A 36 -0.10 -4.46 -2.08
CA ILE A 36 -0.06 -3.09 -2.57
C ILE A 36 -0.85 -2.25 -1.58
N VAL A 37 -0.23 -1.21 -1.04
CA VAL A 37 -0.89 -0.22 -0.19
C VAL A 37 -1.30 0.94 -1.06
N VAL A 38 -2.59 1.23 -1.12
CA VAL A 38 -3.13 2.42 -1.77
C VAL A 38 -3.30 3.48 -0.70
N THR A 39 -2.63 4.60 -0.89
CA THR A 39 -2.75 5.75 0.00
C THR A 39 -3.20 6.99 -0.76
N LYS A 40 -3.70 7.98 -0.02
CA LYS A 40 -3.88 9.34 -0.48
C LYS A 40 -3.09 10.25 0.44
N LYS A 41 -2.19 11.05 -0.13
CA LYS A 41 -1.46 12.07 0.60
C LYS A 41 -2.34 13.31 0.72
N ILE A 42 -2.61 13.75 1.94
CA ILE A 42 -3.32 14.99 2.24
C ILE A 42 -2.43 15.78 3.18
N LEU A 43 -1.94 16.95 2.72
CA LEU A 43 -0.89 17.70 3.41
C LEU A 43 0.35 16.80 3.64
N ASP A 44 0.81 16.67 4.88
CA ASP A 44 1.95 15.83 5.25
C ASP A 44 1.57 14.39 5.68
N ASN A 45 0.27 14.10 5.77
CA ASN A 45 -0.24 12.81 6.23
C ASN A 45 -0.54 11.85 5.06
N HIS A 46 -0.22 10.58 5.25
CA HIS A 46 -0.60 9.49 4.34
C HIS A 46 -1.82 8.76 4.90
N PHE A 47 -2.94 8.85 4.20
CA PHE A 47 -4.16 8.10 4.55
C PHE A 47 -4.17 6.79 3.77
N VAL A 48 -4.10 5.67 4.48
CA VAL A 48 -4.24 4.34 3.87
C VAL A 48 -5.70 4.12 3.51
N ILE A 49 -5.99 3.98 2.22
CA ILE A 49 -7.35 3.75 1.71
C ILE A 49 -7.62 2.25 1.63
N THR A 50 -6.67 1.49 1.10
CA THR A 50 -6.84 0.06 0.84
C THR A 50 -5.51 -0.64 0.87
N VAL A 51 -5.48 -1.86 1.41
CA VAL A 51 -4.36 -2.79 1.26
C VAL A 51 -4.86 -3.96 0.43
N LYS A 52 -4.29 -4.15 -0.77
CA LYS A 52 -4.69 -5.20 -1.70
C LYS A 52 -3.57 -6.24 -1.80
N PRO A 53 -3.84 -7.55 -1.64
CA PRO A 53 -2.86 -8.57 -1.96
C PRO A 53 -2.52 -8.51 -3.46
N ARG A 54 -1.23 -8.60 -3.77
CA ARG A 54 -0.70 -8.57 -5.15
C ARG A 54 -1.07 -9.85 -5.89
N TRP A 55 -1.35 -10.92 -5.17
CA TRP A 55 -1.75 -12.21 -5.72
C TRP A 55 -3.29 -12.26 -5.74
N LYS A 56 -3.87 -11.80 -6.84
CA LYS A 56 -5.21 -12.22 -7.28
C LYS A 56 -5.03 -12.97 -8.60
N LYS A 57 -5.27 -14.28 -8.57
CA LYS A 57 -5.86 -15.00 -9.71
C LYS A 57 -7.36 -14.70 -9.69
#